data_AF-A0A2N5FKW8-F1
#
_entry.id   AF-A0A2N5FKW8-F1
#
_cell.length_a   1.000
_cell.length_b   1.000
_cell.length_c   1.000
_cell.angle_alpha   90.00
_cell.angle_beta   90.00
_cell.angle_gamma   90.00
#
_symmetry.space_group_name_H-M   'P 1'
#
loop_
_entity.id
_entity.type
_entity.pdbx_description
1 polymer ?
#
loop_
_entity_poly.entity_id
_entity_poly.type
_entity_poly.pdbx_seq_one_letter_code
_entity_poly.pdbx_strand_id
1 'polypeptide(L)'
;MNYYFETHERTEILDSLTEDQRSYLLDQMKRGKRTLFSNELARSKGTYRGSDQELDREIQEWEFIELLDGGLGNRPYRCECGMPLRYQYIVKNTETGEIKKFGKDHFEFHTGIPASVVKDIIKGFTQIDFELDEILYKVLNGWDSMILTLAKEFEIDLPQEIQDHIFLKLPLLDRQISRLSRMVYKEKQELNKKRQLQQLEEMRRSKQTTGMVKTNAPAVNTILRAEPKKISVIPNLRSPLGDKVHQFIIQLIETAGTISVLEVCEEMNEISHDFKGYYDSGKPKAFGYVAMVLDQLVDQGACRLDSKTFEDRWYSVR
;
A
#
# COMPACT_ATOMS: atom_id res chain seq x y z
N MET A 1 5.67 -8.61 9.68
CA MET A 1 6.24 -9.85 10.25
C MET A 1 7.00 -10.57 9.15
N ASN A 2 8.14 -11.20 9.44
CA ASN A 2 8.81 -12.04 8.46
C ASN A 2 8.26 -13.47 8.63
N TYR A 3 7.26 -13.83 7.83
CA TYR A 3 6.80 -15.20 7.71
C TYR A 3 7.80 -15.91 6.80
N TYR A 4 8.57 -16.86 7.33
CA TYR A 4 9.51 -17.65 6.55
C TYR A 4 9.27 -19.11 6.84
N PHE A 5 8.93 -19.86 5.80
CA PHE A 5 8.86 -21.31 5.83
C PHE A 5 9.98 -21.91 4.98
N GLU A 6 10.58 -23.00 5.45
CA GLU A 6 11.44 -23.83 4.62
C GLU A 6 10.59 -24.68 3.66
N THR A 7 11.24 -25.23 2.62
CA THR A 7 10.54 -25.97 1.56
C THR A 7 9.72 -27.14 2.07
N HIS A 8 10.21 -27.87 3.08
CA HIS A 8 9.45 -28.97 3.68
C HIS A 8 8.19 -28.48 4.44
N GLU A 9 8.31 -27.39 5.22
CA GLU A 9 7.18 -26.79 5.92
C GLU A 9 6.13 -26.28 4.93
N ARG A 10 6.56 -25.63 3.82
CA ARG A 10 5.65 -25.24 2.75
C ARG A 10 4.90 -26.44 2.19
N THR A 11 5.61 -27.54 1.89
CA THR A 11 4.99 -28.76 1.36
C THR A 11 3.95 -29.32 2.32
N GLU A 12 4.28 -29.43 3.62
CA GLU A 12 3.34 -29.95 4.62
C GLU A 12 2.07 -29.09 4.72
N ILE A 13 2.19 -27.76 4.68
CA ILE A 13 1.03 -26.87 4.73
C ILE A 13 0.24 -26.95 3.41
N LEU A 14 0.92 -26.94 2.27
CA LEU A 14 0.27 -27.05 0.95
C LEU A 14 -0.49 -28.37 0.79
N ASP A 15 -0.02 -29.45 1.40
CA ASP A 15 -0.68 -30.75 1.38
C ASP A 15 -1.94 -30.80 2.27
N SER A 16 -2.11 -29.82 3.17
CA SER A 16 -3.35 -29.62 3.94
C SER A 16 -4.44 -28.83 3.20
N LEU A 17 -4.07 -28.17 2.09
CA LEU A 17 -4.99 -27.38 1.26
C LEU A 17 -5.80 -28.27 0.31
N THR A 18 -6.89 -27.72 -0.24
CA THR A 18 -7.59 -28.39 -1.35
C THR A 18 -6.75 -28.36 -2.62
N GLU A 19 -7.01 -29.28 -3.55
CA GLU A 19 -6.29 -29.34 -4.83
C GLU A 19 -6.40 -28.02 -5.61
N ASP A 20 -7.58 -27.40 -5.63
CA ASP A 20 -7.81 -26.11 -6.29
C ASP A 20 -7.00 -24.97 -5.66
N GLN A 21 -6.95 -24.92 -4.32
CA GLN A 21 -6.17 -23.92 -3.57
C GLN A 21 -4.67 -24.09 -3.83
N ARG A 22 -4.17 -25.33 -3.73
CA ARG A 22 -2.77 -25.66 -3.95
C ARG A 22 -2.35 -25.35 -5.38
N SER A 23 -3.13 -25.80 -6.36
CA SER A 23 -2.88 -25.55 -7.78
C SER A 23 -2.85 -24.06 -8.09
N TYR A 24 -3.82 -23.30 -7.56
CA TYR A 24 -3.85 -21.85 -7.72
C TYR A 24 -2.59 -21.17 -7.16
N LEU A 25 -2.20 -21.48 -5.92
CA LEU A 25 -1.03 -20.86 -5.30
C LEU A 25 0.27 -21.19 -6.05
N LEU A 26 0.47 -22.44 -6.44
CA LEU A 26 1.66 -22.86 -7.17
C LEU A 26 1.74 -22.20 -8.57
N ASP A 27 0.61 -22.10 -9.26
CA ASP A 27 0.53 -21.43 -10.55
C ASP A 27 0.77 -19.92 -10.41
N GLN A 28 0.19 -19.27 -9.40
CA GLN A 28 0.45 -17.85 -9.09
C GLN A 28 1.94 -17.59 -8.82
N MET A 29 2.61 -18.45 -8.03
CA MET A 29 4.05 -18.36 -7.79
C MET A 29 4.86 -18.48 -9.07
N LYS A 30 4.53 -19.46 -9.91
CA LYS A 30 5.22 -19.70 -11.18
C LYS A 30 5.05 -18.53 -12.14
N ARG A 31 3.81 -18.05 -12.32
CA ARG A 31 3.50 -16.88 -13.15
C ARG A 31 4.15 -15.62 -12.60
N GLY A 32 4.10 -15.39 -11.30
CA GLY A 32 4.74 -14.26 -10.64
C GLY A 32 6.24 -14.22 -10.92
N LYS A 33 6.95 -15.33 -10.76
CA LYS A 33 8.39 -15.42 -11.01
C LYS A 33 8.71 -15.19 -12.50
N ARG A 34 7.89 -15.74 -13.40
CA ARG A 34 8.02 -15.49 -14.85
C ARG A 34 7.87 -14.01 -15.20
N THR A 35 6.78 -13.40 -14.76
CA THR A 35 6.48 -11.99 -15.02
C THR A 35 7.57 -11.09 -14.43
N LEU A 36 8.02 -11.37 -13.20
CA LEU A 36 9.09 -10.61 -12.56
C LEU A 36 10.40 -10.71 -13.35
N PHE A 37 10.77 -11.93 -13.75
CA PHE A 37 11.96 -12.16 -14.55
C PHE A 37 11.93 -11.35 -15.85
N SER A 38 10.85 -11.45 -16.62
CA SER A 38 10.68 -10.71 -17.88
C SER A 38 10.70 -9.20 -17.67
N ASN A 39 10.08 -8.70 -16.59
CA ASN A 39 10.05 -7.27 -16.27
C ASN A 39 11.45 -6.74 -15.92
N GLU A 40 12.23 -7.47 -15.14
CA GLU A 40 13.59 -7.03 -14.79
C GLU A 40 14.53 -7.03 -16.00
N LEU A 41 14.40 -8.01 -16.90
CA LEU A 41 15.12 -7.99 -18.19
C LEU A 41 14.69 -6.82 -19.09
N ALA A 42 13.40 -6.51 -19.16
CA ALA A 42 12.91 -5.37 -19.94
C ALA A 42 13.42 -4.04 -19.37
N ARG A 43 13.47 -3.91 -18.04
CA ARG A 43 13.99 -2.72 -17.35
C ARG A 43 15.49 -2.54 -17.56
N SER A 44 16.26 -3.63 -17.55
CA SER A 44 17.70 -3.55 -17.83
C SER A 44 17.98 -3.12 -19.27
N LYS A 45 17.13 -3.50 -20.23
CA LYS A 45 17.20 -2.98 -21.61
C LYS A 45 16.94 -1.46 -21.67
N GLY A 46 15.89 -0.98 -21.02
CA GLY A 46 15.49 0.44 -21.07
C GLY A 46 16.37 1.44 -20.29
N THR A 47 17.27 0.95 -19.44
CA THR A 47 18.14 1.80 -18.60
C THR A 47 19.60 1.89 -19.09
N TYR A 48 19.95 1.11 -20.11
CA TYR A 48 21.31 1.09 -20.66
C TYR A 48 21.56 2.29 -21.58
N ARG A 49 22.72 2.94 -21.45
CA ARG A 49 23.17 4.08 -22.26
C ARG A 49 24.41 3.77 -23.12
N GLY A 50 24.71 2.49 -23.35
CA GLY A 50 25.73 2.05 -24.31
C GLY A 50 25.17 1.93 -25.73
N SER A 51 25.96 1.51 -26.71
CA SER A 51 25.42 1.26 -28.06
C SER A 51 24.41 0.11 -28.01
N ASP A 52 23.17 0.40 -28.37
CA ASP A 52 22.01 -0.50 -28.33
C ASP A 52 22.29 -1.91 -28.93
N GLN A 53 23.22 -2.02 -29.87
CA GLN A 53 23.54 -3.27 -30.58
C GLN A 53 24.32 -4.33 -29.76
N GLU A 54 25.03 -3.97 -28.68
CA GLU A 54 25.77 -4.96 -27.88
C GLU A 54 24.90 -5.56 -26.77
N LEU A 55 24.03 -4.75 -26.15
CA LEU A 55 23.11 -5.21 -25.11
C LEU A 55 21.95 -6.05 -25.66
N ASP A 56 21.43 -5.72 -26.85
CA ASP A 56 20.39 -6.53 -27.49
C ASP A 56 20.91 -7.91 -27.94
N ARG A 57 22.21 -8.05 -28.17
CA ARG A 57 22.85 -9.35 -28.48
C ARG A 57 23.19 -10.16 -27.23
N GLU A 58 23.48 -9.52 -26.10
CA GLU A 58 23.83 -10.17 -24.84
C GLU A 58 22.60 -10.49 -23.97
N ILE A 59 21.60 -9.60 -23.92
CA ILE A 59 20.26 -9.89 -23.39
C ILE A 59 19.45 -10.56 -24.49
N GLN A 60 19.92 -11.75 -24.86
CA GLN A 60 19.11 -12.74 -25.53
C GLN A 60 17.80 -12.87 -24.76
N GLU A 61 16.68 -12.98 -25.45
CA GLU A 61 15.37 -13.08 -24.83
C GLU A 61 15.27 -14.38 -24.01
N TRP A 62 15.73 -14.33 -22.76
CA TRP A 62 15.61 -15.43 -21.82
C TRP A 62 14.21 -15.40 -21.21
N GLU A 63 13.58 -16.57 -21.14
CA GLU A 63 12.35 -16.81 -20.41
C GLU A 63 12.66 -17.71 -19.19
N PHE A 64 12.13 -17.34 -18.03
CA PHE A 64 12.21 -18.19 -16.84
C PHE A 64 11.27 -19.38 -16.93
N ILE A 65 11.78 -20.60 -16.78
CA ILE A 65 10.96 -21.81 -16.80
C ILE A 65 10.51 -22.16 -15.38
N GLU A 66 11.49 -22.37 -14.49
CA GLU A 66 11.30 -22.96 -13.17
C GLU A 66 12.52 -22.75 -12.26
N LEU A 67 12.26 -22.77 -10.95
CA LEU A 67 13.27 -22.80 -9.90
C LEU A 67 13.05 -24.06 -9.07
N LEU A 68 14.04 -24.93 -9.03
CA LEU A 68 14.02 -26.13 -8.22
C LEU A 68 14.80 -25.90 -6.91
N ASP A 69 14.25 -26.35 -5.78
CA ASP A 69 14.94 -26.39 -4.48
C ASP A 69 15.05 -27.83 -3.99
N GLY A 70 16.29 -28.29 -3.76
CA GLY A 70 16.59 -29.62 -3.27
C GLY A 70 16.30 -29.82 -1.79
N GLY A 71 16.07 -28.73 -1.04
CA GLY A 71 15.88 -28.73 0.41
C GLY A 71 17.19 -28.51 1.18
N LEU A 72 17.06 -28.20 2.47
CA LEU A 72 18.20 -27.91 3.35
C LEU A 72 19.14 -29.13 3.42
N GLY A 73 20.43 -28.90 3.24
CA GLY A 73 21.46 -29.95 3.27
C GLY A 73 21.52 -30.85 2.03
N ASN A 74 20.56 -30.73 1.09
CA ASN A 74 20.51 -31.54 -0.11
C ASN A 74 20.93 -30.76 -1.35
N ARG A 75 21.71 -31.39 -2.23
CA ARG A 75 22.21 -30.80 -3.48
C ARG A 75 22.01 -31.76 -4.66
N PRO A 76 20.75 -32.12 -4.98
CA PRO A 76 20.45 -33.15 -5.97
C PRO A 76 20.71 -32.65 -7.40
N TYR A 77 20.71 -31.32 -7.61
CA TYR A 77 20.83 -30.73 -8.93
C TYR A 77 22.29 -30.45 -9.32
N ARG A 78 22.51 -30.18 -10.60
CA ARG A 78 23.83 -29.86 -11.17
C ARG A 78 23.74 -28.60 -12.03
N CYS A 79 24.72 -27.72 -11.90
CA CYS A 79 24.91 -26.62 -12.83
C CYS A 79 25.45 -27.14 -14.17
N GLU A 80 25.34 -26.37 -15.25
CA GLU A 80 26.04 -26.65 -16.53
C GLU A 80 27.56 -26.87 -16.34
N CYS A 81 28.19 -26.25 -15.33
CA CYS A 81 29.60 -26.46 -15.00
C CYS A 81 29.88 -27.75 -14.17
N GLY A 82 28.84 -28.53 -13.83
CA GLY A 82 28.95 -29.74 -13.01
C GLY A 82 28.87 -29.52 -11.49
N MET A 83 28.84 -28.28 -11.00
CA MET A 83 28.74 -28.02 -9.55
C MET A 83 27.41 -28.51 -8.96
N PRO A 84 27.43 -29.12 -7.76
CA PRO A 84 26.21 -29.56 -7.07
C PRO A 84 25.44 -28.38 -6.47
N LEU A 85 24.14 -28.31 -6.79
CA LEU A 85 23.26 -27.19 -6.44
C LEU A 85 22.11 -27.63 -5.54
N ARG A 86 21.81 -26.82 -4.51
CA ARG A 86 20.52 -26.84 -3.81
C ARG A 86 19.45 -26.18 -4.65
N TYR A 87 19.72 -24.96 -5.14
CA TYR A 87 18.81 -24.20 -6.00
C TYR A 87 19.26 -24.27 -7.46
N GLN A 88 18.39 -24.72 -8.35
CA GLN A 88 18.64 -24.74 -9.79
C GLN A 88 17.64 -23.85 -10.52
N TYR A 89 18.15 -22.81 -11.17
CA TYR A 89 17.39 -21.93 -12.06
C TYR A 89 17.40 -22.53 -13.45
N ILE A 90 16.22 -22.60 -14.07
CA ILE A 90 16.04 -23.11 -15.42
C ILE A 90 15.46 -22.00 -16.28
N VAL A 91 16.19 -21.61 -17.33
CA VAL A 91 15.79 -20.59 -18.29
C VAL A 91 15.85 -21.13 -19.71
N LYS A 92 15.04 -20.57 -20.60
CA LYS A 92 15.01 -20.91 -22.02
C LYS A 92 15.29 -19.66 -22.85
N ASN A 93 16.17 -19.77 -23.83
CA ASN A 93 16.34 -18.75 -24.85
C ASN A 93 15.16 -18.84 -25.84
N THR A 94 14.41 -17.76 -26.04
CA THR A 94 13.22 -17.77 -26.91
C THR A 94 13.58 -17.86 -28.39
N GLU A 95 14.75 -17.37 -28.81
CA GLU A 95 15.22 -17.40 -30.20
C GLU A 95 15.79 -18.77 -30.59
N THR A 96 16.71 -19.31 -29.78
CA THR A 96 17.41 -20.57 -30.09
C THR A 96 16.68 -21.81 -29.55
N GLY A 97 15.80 -21.62 -28.58
CA GLY A 97 15.15 -22.70 -27.84
C GLY A 97 16.07 -23.40 -26.83
N GLU A 98 17.32 -22.96 -26.68
CA GLU A 98 18.29 -23.53 -25.74
C GLU A 98 17.81 -23.40 -24.29
N ILE A 99 17.92 -24.48 -23.51
CA ILE A 99 17.59 -24.48 -22.09
C ILE A 99 18.89 -24.54 -21.29
N LYS A 100 19.06 -23.62 -20.35
CA LYS A 100 20.22 -23.59 -19.45
C LYS A 100 19.79 -23.80 -18.00
N LYS A 101 20.61 -24.56 -17.25
CA LYS A 101 20.36 -24.94 -15.85
C LYS A 101 21.55 -24.57 -14.97
N PHE A 102 21.36 -23.63 -14.05
CA PHE A 102 22.49 -23.11 -13.28
C PHE A 102 22.11 -22.63 -11.87
N GLY A 103 23.13 -22.39 -11.05
CA GLY A 103 22.97 -21.80 -9.72
C GLY A 103 22.95 -20.28 -9.78
N LYS A 104 22.55 -19.65 -8.67
CA LYS A 104 22.46 -18.18 -8.56
C LYS A 104 23.77 -17.44 -8.94
N ASP A 105 24.92 -18.01 -8.60
CA ASP A 105 26.23 -17.37 -8.77
C ASP A 105 26.72 -17.50 -10.23
N HIS A 106 26.06 -18.33 -11.04
CA HIS A 106 26.42 -18.60 -12.43
C HIS A 106 25.42 -18.01 -13.42
N PHE A 107 24.48 -17.20 -12.94
CA PHE A 107 23.44 -16.60 -13.76
C PHE A 107 24.06 -15.75 -14.87
N GLU A 108 24.93 -14.81 -14.51
CA GLU A 108 25.64 -13.93 -15.44
C GLU A 108 26.51 -14.72 -16.41
N PHE A 109 27.30 -15.68 -15.92
CA PHE A 109 28.20 -16.48 -16.74
C PHE A 109 27.48 -17.27 -17.84
N HIS A 110 26.28 -17.80 -17.57
CA HIS A 110 25.55 -18.61 -18.54
C HIS A 110 24.58 -17.82 -19.43
N THR A 111 24.14 -16.64 -19.00
CA THR A 111 23.09 -15.88 -19.70
C THR A 111 23.53 -14.54 -20.25
N GLY A 112 24.69 -14.01 -19.81
CA GLY A 112 25.12 -12.65 -20.10
C GLY A 112 24.37 -11.57 -19.31
N ILE A 113 23.41 -11.95 -18.46
CA ILE A 113 22.61 -11.00 -17.68
C ILE A 113 23.47 -10.40 -16.56
N PRO A 114 23.61 -9.06 -16.47
CA PRO A 114 24.48 -8.41 -15.50
C PRO A 114 24.15 -8.79 -14.05
N ALA A 115 25.17 -8.94 -13.20
CA ALA A 115 25.00 -9.32 -11.79
C ALA A 115 24.02 -8.42 -11.00
N SER A 116 23.90 -7.13 -11.35
CA SER A 116 22.92 -6.22 -10.75
C SER A 116 21.48 -6.66 -11.01
N VAL A 117 21.16 -7.00 -12.26
CA VAL A 117 19.83 -7.46 -12.69
C VAL A 117 19.52 -8.82 -12.07
N VAL A 118 20.50 -9.72 -12.02
CA VAL A 118 20.39 -11.03 -11.34
C VAL A 118 20.01 -10.85 -9.87
N LYS A 119 20.65 -9.90 -9.19
CA LYS A 119 20.36 -9.62 -7.78
C LYS A 119 18.92 -9.14 -7.58
N ASP A 120 18.42 -8.28 -8.46
CA ASP A 120 17.04 -7.79 -8.41
C ASP A 120 16.02 -8.89 -8.71
N ILE A 121 16.31 -9.78 -9.66
CA ILE A 121 15.53 -10.98 -9.95
C ILE A 121 15.45 -11.89 -8.72
N ILE A 122 16.59 -12.23 -8.11
CA ILE A 122 16.64 -13.11 -6.93
C ILE A 122 15.85 -12.49 -5.78
N LYS A 123 16.04 -11.19 -5.52
CA LYS A 123 15.28 -10.47 -4.49
C LYS A 123 13.78 -10.52 -4.78
N GLY A 124 13.39 -10.35 -6.03
CA GLY A 124 12.01 -10.47 -6.48
C GLY A 124 11.43 -11.86 -6.25
N PHE A 125 12.18 -12.92 -6.56
CA PHE A 125 11.75 -14.30 -6.30
C PHE A 125 11.57 -14.55 -4.81
N THR A 126 12.48 -14.06 -3.97
CA THR A 126 12.35 -14.14 -2.51
C THR A 126 11.12 -13.40 -2.02
N GLN A 127 10.78 -12.24 -2.59
CA GLN A 127 9.55 -11.52 -2.24
C GLN A 127 8.30 -12.34 -2.58
N ILE A 128 8.29 -13.01 -3.73
CA ILE A 128 7.20 -13.91 -4.14
C ILE A 128 7.07 -15.08 -3.16
N ASP A 129 8.19 -15.69 -2.74
CA ASP A 129 8.18 -16.75 -1.74
C ASP A 129 7.64 -16.26 -0.37
N PHE A 130 7.94 -15.02 0.02
CA PHE A 130 7.35 -14.42 1.22
C PHE A 130 5.84 -14.17 1.11
N GLU A 131 5.35 -13.81 -0.08
CA GLU A 131 3.89 -13.69 -0.30
C GLU A 131 3.19 -15.04 -0.11
N LEU A 132 3.79 -16.13 -0.61
CA LEU A 132 3.28 -17.47 -0.34
C LEU A 132 3.30 -17.77 1.16
N ASP A 133 4.43 -17.53 1.83
CA ASP A 133 4.57 -17.80 3.26
C ASP A 133 3.55 -17.03 4.10
N GLU A 134 3.23 -15.80 3.71
CA GLU A 134 2.18 -15.00 4.33
C GLU A 134 0.80 -15.66 4.21
N ILE A 135 0.45 -16.15 3.02
CA ILE A 135 -0.82 -16.85 2.78
C ILE A 135 -0.86 -18.13 3.63
N LEU A 136 0.20 -18.94 3.58
CA LEU A 136 0.28 -20.20 4.35
C LEU A 136 0.16 -19.95 5.85
N TYR A 137 0.82 -18.91 6.36
CA TYR A 137 0.71 -18.52 7.77
C TYR A 137 -0.73 -18.15 8.14
N LYS A 138 -1.41 -17.36 7.30
CA LYS A 138 -2.80 -16.94 7.51
C LYS A 138 -3.81 -18.09 7.38
N VAL A 139 -3.51 -19.11 6.58
CA VAL A 139 -4.32 -20.34 6.53
C VAL A 139 -4.25 -21.05 7.89
N LEU A 140 -3.05 -21.21 8.45
CA LEU A 140 -2.85 -21.92 9.71
C LEU A 140 -3.40 -21.17 10.93
N ASN A 141 -3.20 -19.85 10.98
CA ASN A 141 -3.48 -19.03 12.17
C ASN A 141 -4.78 -18.24 12.07
N GLY A 142 -5.44 -18.26 10.92
CA GLY A 142 -6.53 -17.35 10.60
C GLY A 142 -6.05 -15.94 10.25
N TRP A 143 -6.99 -15.11 9.81
CA TRP A 143 -6.73 -13.72 9.42
C TRP A 143 -7.99 -12.88 9.59
N ASP A 144 -7.82 -11.57 9.74
CA ASP A 144 -8.94 -10.64 9.86
C ASP A 144 -9.55 -10.33 8.50
N SER A 145 -10.78 -10.80 8.30
CA SER A 145 -11.57 -10.59 7.09
C SER A 145 -12.56 -9.43 7.18
N MET A 146 -12.53 -8.62 8.26
CA MET A 146 -13.44 -7.48 8.45
C MET A 146 -13.43 -6.51 7.25
N ILE A 147 -12.28 -6.35 6.61
CA ILE A 147 -12.15 -5.49 5.42
C ILE A 147 -13.03 -5.94 4.25
N LEU A 148 -13.31 -7.25 4.12
CA LEU A 148 -14.19 -7.78 3.08
C LEU A 148 -15.65 -7.39 3.33
N THR A 149 -16.08 -7.38 4.58
CA THR A 149 -17.43 -6.91 4.96
C THR A 149 -17.59 -5.43 4.61
N LEU A 150 -16.60 -4.61 4.96
CA LEU A 150 -16.61 -3.18 4.59
C LEU A 150 -16.60 -2.98 3.08
N ALA A 151 -15.75 -3.72 2.34
CA ALA A 151 -15.71 -3.62 0.88
C ALA A 151 -17.05 -3.97 0.24
N LYS A 152 -17.79 -4.94 0.80
CA LYS A 152 -19.14 -5.30 0.37
C LYS A 152 -20.17 -4.21 0.70
N GLU A 153 -20.10 -3.61 1.88
CA GLU A 153 -21.00 -2.51 2.29
C GLU A 153 -20.90 -1.29 1.37
N PHE A 154 -19.69 -0.98 0.89
CA PHE A 154 -19.43 0.11 -0.05
C PHE A 154 -19.53 -0.31 -1.53
N GLU A 155 -19.99 -1.53 -1.82
CA GLU A 155 -20.15 -2.06 -3.19
C GLU A 155 -18.88 -1.90 -4.05
N ILE A 156 -17.71 -2.12 -3.45
CA ILE A 156 -16.43 -1.90 -4.11
C ILE A 156 -16.19 -2.98 -5.17
N ASP A 157 -15.87 -2.55 -6.38
CA ASP A 157 -15.40 -3.44 -7.44
C ASP A 157 -14.01 -4.00 -7.08
N LEU A 158 -13.96 -5.30 -6.81
CA LEU A 158 -12.77 -5.97 -6.32
C LEU A 158 -11.86 -6.38 -7.49
N PRO A 159 -10.54 -6.14 -7.43
CA PRO A 159 -9.62 -6.70 -8.41
C PRO A 159 -9.73 -8.23 -8.52
N GLN A 160 -9.56 -8.78 -9.73
CA GLN A 160 -9.71 -10.22 -10.00
C GLN A 160 -8.91 -11.11 -9.02
N GLU A 161 -7.65 -10.75 -8.73
CA GLU A 161 -6.80 -11.48 -7.77
C GLU A 161 -7.45 -11.64 -6.40
N ILE A 162 -8.17 -10.61 -5.92
CA ILE A 162 -8.88 -10.63 -4.63
C ILE A 162 -10.14 -11.47 -4.73
N GLN A 163 -10.86 -11.40 -5.86
CA GLN A 163 -12.03 -12.23 -6.10
C GLN A 163 -11.67 -13.72 -6.10
N ASP A 164 -10.57 -14.10 -6.76
CA ASP A 164 -10.07 -15.47 -6.83
C ASP A 164 -9.76 -16.01 -5.43
N HIS A 165 -9.06 -15.23 -4.60
CA HIS A 165 -8.77 -15.62 -3.22
C HIS A 165 -10.06 -15.85 -2.42
N ILE A 166 -11.03 -14.96 -2.51
CA ILE A 166 -12.32 -15.09 -1.82
C ILE A 166 -13.06 -16.35 -2.28
N PHE A 167 -13.11 -16.58 -3.59
CA PHE A 167 -13.76 -17.75 -4.19
C PHE A 167 -13.13 -19.07 -3.71
N LEU A 168 -11.80 -19.12 -3.69
CA LEU A 168 -11.02 -20.27 -3.20
C LEU A 168 -10.93 -20.34 -1.67
N LYS A 169 -11.57 -19.42 -0.93
CA LYS A 169 -11.48 -19.30 0.53
C LYS A 169 -10.04 -19.18 1.04
N LEU A 170 -9.18 -18.55 0.26
CA LEU A 170 -7.81 -18.24 0.61
C LEU A 170 -7.73 -16.87 1.31
N PRO A 171 -6.79 -16.70 2.26
CA PRO A 171 -6.54 -15.40 2.87
C PRO A 171 -6.00 -14.39 1.86
N LEU A 172 -6.27 -13.11 2.12
CA LEU A 172 -5.68 -12.01 1.36
C LEU A 172 -4.28 -11.67 1.89
N LEU A 173 -3.42 -11.24 0.98
CA LEU A 173 -2.12 -10.66 1.31
C LEU A 173 -2.29 -9.29 2.01
N ASP A 174 -1.32 -8.90 2.83
CA ASP A 174 -1.29 -7.63 3.56
C ASP A 174 -1.27 -6.46 2.57
N ARG A 175 -0.60 -6.63 1.42
CA ARG A 175 -0.65 -5.66 0.32
C ARG A 175 -2.05 -5.52 -0.30
N GLN A 176 -2.80 -6.62 -0.39
CA GLN A 176 -4.17 -6.62 -0.92
C GLN A 176 -5.12 -6.01 0.10
N ILE A 177 -5.00 -6.35 1.38
CA ILE A 177 -5.75 -5.74 2.49
C ILE A 177 -5.50 -4.22 2.51
N SER A 178 -4.24 -3.79 2.47
CA SER A 178 -3.87 -2.37 2.44
C SER A 178 -4.41 -1.63 1.21
N ARG A 179 -4.49 -2.31 0.05
CA ARG A 179 -5.11 -1.76 -1.16
C ARG A 179 -6.62 -1.60 -0.98
N LEU A 180 -7.31 -2.61 -0.45
CA LEU A 180 -8.74 -2.55 -0.17
C LEU A 180 -9.08 -1.48 0.86
N SER A 181 -8.31 -1.37 1.95
CA SER A 181 -8.50 -0.32 2.95
C SER A 181 -8.46 1.07 2.35
N ARG A 182 -7.55 1.32 1.40
CA ARG A 182 -7.50 2.59 0.67
C ARG A 182 -8.73 2.82 -0.21
N MET A 183 -9.24 1.78 -0.88
CA MET A 183 -10.45 1.86 -1.70
C MET A 183 -11.69 2.15 -0.83
N VAL A 184 -11.85 1.43 0.28
CA VAL A 184 -12.93 1.64 1.26
C VAL A 184 -12.89 3.04 1.82
N TYR A 185 -11.70 3.52 2.22
CA TYR A 185 -11.56 4.88 2.75
C TYR A 185 -11.97 5.93 1.72
N LYS A 186 -11.59 5.74 0.45
CA LYS A 186 -11.96 6.65 -0.64
C LYS A 186 -13.48 6.73 -0.84
N GLU A 187 -14.17 5.60 -0.90
CA GLU A 187 -15.64 5.58 -1.05
C GLU A 187 -16.35 6.20 0.16
N LYS A 188 -15.86 5.92 1.36
CA LYS A 188 -16.37 6.54 2.59
C LYS A 188 -16.25 8.07 2.53
N GLN A 189 -15.14 8.59 2.02
CA GLN A 189 -14.93 10.03 1.85
C GLN A 189 -15.87 10.65 0.82
N GLU A 190 -16.03 10.02 -0.34
CA GLU A 190 -16.98 10.47 -1.37
C GLU A 190 -18.41 10.52 -0.84
N LEU A 191 -18.82 9.53 -0.05
CA LEU A 191 -20.13 9.50 0.58
C LEU A 191 -20.32 10.66 1.58
N ASN A 192 -19.32 10.91 2.42
CA ASN A 192 -19.35 12.02 3.38
C ASN A 192 -19.44 13.38 2.68
N LYS A 193 -18.67 13.57 1.60
CA LYS A 193 -18.70 14.80 0.79
C LYS A 193 -20.06 15.01 0.13
N LYS A 194 -20.67 13.96 -0.44
CA LYS A 194 -22.03 14.01 -0.99
C LYS A 194 -23.06 14.39 0.07
N ARG A 195 -22.98 13.80 1.27
CA ARG A 195 -23.87 14.14 2.40
C ARG A 195 -23.72 15.60 2.82
N GLN A 196 -22.50 16.11 2.89
CA GLN A 196 -22.24 17.50 3.27
C GLN A 196 -22.78 18.49 2.22
N LEU A 197 -22.62 18.17 0.93
CA LEU A 197 -23.19 18.97 -0.17
C LEU A 197 -24.72 18.97 -0.13
N GLN A 198 -25.35 17.82 0.08
CA GLN A 198 -26.81 17.72 0.22
C GLN A 198 -27.33 18.56 1.39
N GLN A 199 -26.69 18.48 2.55
CA GLN A 199 -27.04 19.29 3.71
C GLN A 199 -26.89 20.80 3.44
N LEU A 200 -25.84 21.21 2.72
CA LEU A 200 -25.64 22.60 2.29
C LEU A 200 -26.73 23.08 1.33
N GLU A 201 -27.14 22.25 0.37
CA GLU A 201 -28.22 22.56 -0.57
C GLU A 201 -29.59 22.67 0.12
N GLU A 202 -29.89 21.77 1.05
CA GLU A 202 -31.12 21.82 1.85
C GLU A 202 -31.17 23.06 2.74
N MET A 203 -30.04 23.44 3.37
CA MET A 203 -29.93 24.70 4.12
C MET A 203 -30.09 25.95 3.23
N ARG A 204 -29.62 25.90 1.97
CA ARG A 204 -29.83 26.99 1.01
C ARG A 204 -31.29 27.10 0.57
N ARG A 205 -31.95 25.96 0.31
CA ARG A 205 -33.38 25.92 -0.06
C ARG A 205 -34.29 26.40 1.08
N SER A 206 -34.03 25.99 2.32
CA SER A 206 -34.83 26.40 3.49
C SER A 206 -34.69 27.89 3.83
N LYS A 207 -33.51 28.50 3.57
CA LYS A 207 -33.30 29.95 3.71
C LYS A 207 -33.99 30.77 2.61
N GLN A 208 -34.26 30.20 1.44
CA GLN A 208 -35.02 30.89 0.38
C GLN A 208 -36.54 30.81 0.58
N THR A 209 -37.05 29.75 1.22
CA THR A 209 -38.50 29.61 1.50
C THR A 209 -38.96 30.28 2.79
N THR A 210 -38.06 30.61 3.72
CA THR A 210 -38.42 31.20 5.01
C THR A 210 -38.02 32.68 5.08
N GLY A 211 -38.86 33.54 4.53
CA GLY A 211 -38.86 34.97 4.88
C GLY A 211 -39.19 35.14 6.36
N MET A 212 -38.28 35.76 7.11
CA MET A 212 -38.44 36.32 8.46
C MET A 212 -39.34 35.54 9.45
N VAL A 213 -38.82 34.51 10.11
CA VAL A 213 -39.30 34.16 11.47
C VAL A 213 -38.12 33.74 12.35
N LYS A 214 -37.83 34.56 13.36
CA LYS A 214 -36.94 34.22 14.48
C LYS A 214 -37.64 33.20 15.36
N THR A 215 -37.24 31.93 15.35
CA THR A 215 -37.45 31.04 16.51
C THR A 215 -36.33 30.03 16.67
N ASN A 216 -36.01 29.78 17.94
CA ASN A 216 -34.93 28.93 18.44
C ASN A 216 -35.22 27.45 18.12
N ALA A 217 -34.31 26.79 17.41
CA ALA A 217 -34.33 25.35 17.18
C ALA A 217 -33.21 24.65 17.99
N PRO A 218 -33.42 23.40 18.44
CA PRO A 218 -32.49 22.67 19.31
C PRO A 218 -31.26 22.17 18.53
N ALA A 219 -30.12 22.13 19.22
CA ALA A 219 -28.78 21.92 18.68
C ALA A 219 -28.58 20.50 18.11
N VAL A 220 -28.54 20.40 16.78
CA VAL A 220 -27.66 19.45 16.08
C VAL A 220 -26.27 20.10 16.08
N ASN A 221 -25.21 19.37 16.45
CA ASN A 221 -23.82 19.84 16.46
C ASN A 221 -23.30 20.10 15.04
N THR A 222 -23.87 21.11 14.37
CA THR A 222 -23.35 21.66 13.13
C THR A 222 -22.23 22.61 13.52
N ILE A 223 -20.98 22.19 13.32
CA ILE A 223 -19.82 23.06 13.56
C ILE A 223 -19.92 24.22 12.58
N LEU A 224 -20.18 25.42 13.09
CA LEU A 224 -20.23 26.65 12.30
C LEU A 224 -18.81 27.00 11.85
N ARG A 225 -18.54 26.91 10.55
CA ARG A 225 -17.23 27.31 10.02
C ARG A 225 -17.03 28.81 10.16
N ALA A 226 -15.98 29.21 10.85
CA ALA A 226 -15.49 30.57 10.93
C ALA A 226 -14.98 31.04 9.57
N GLU A 227 -15.01 32.34 9.34
CA GLU A 227 -14.46 32.94 8.13
C GLU A 227 -12.93 32.87 8.14
N PRO A 228 -12.28 32.81 6.95
CA PRO A 228 -10.84 32.86 6.83
C PRO A 228 -10.27 34.11 7.52
N LYS A 229 -9.29 33.91 8.39
CA LYS A 229 -8.72 34.98 9.20
C LYS A 229 -7.26 34.69 9.50
N LYS A 230 -6.41 35.72 9.40
CA LYS A 230 -5.01 35.60 9.80
C LYS A 230 -4.88 35.55 11.31
N ILE A 231 -3.99 34.69 11.78
CA ILE A 231 -3.66 34.58 13.19
C ILE A 231 -2.85 35.83 13.59
N SER A 232 -3.33 36.52 14.63
CA SER A 232 -2.73 37.78 15.11
C SER A 232 -1.51 37.59 16.01
N VAL A 233 -1.25 36.35 16.45
CA VAL A 233 -0.17 35.97 17.37
C VAL A 233 0.88 35.16 16.61
N ILE A 234 2.17 35.48 16.77
CA ILE A 234 3.25 34.65 16.22
C ILE A 234 3.32 33.35 17.03
N PRO A 235 2.98 32.19 16.44
CA PRO A 235 2.87 30.97 17.22
C PRO A 235 4.23 30.39 17.57
N ASN A 236 4.43 30.02 18.84
CA ASN A 236 5.58 29.24 19.29
C ASN A 236 5.20 27.75 19.29
N LEU A 237 5.52 27.05 18.21
CA LEU A 237 5.11 25.65 18.01
C LEU A 237 6.26 24.70 18.28
N ARG A 238 5.97 23.61 18.98
CA ARG A 238 6.92 22.52 19.27
C ARG A 238 6.28 21.19 18.92
N SER A 239 6.72 20.59 17.81
CA SER A 239 6.37 19.21 17.48
C SER A 239 7.42 18.56 16.58
N PRO A 240 7.44 17.22 16.50
CA PRO A 240 8.32 16.49 15.58
C PRO A 240 8.09 16.79 14.09
N LEU A 241 7.00 17.49 13.72
CA LEU A 241 6.67 17.80 12.32
C LEU A 241 7.62 18.82 11.67
N GLY A 242 8.31 19.63 12.49
CA GLY A 242 9.22 20.67 12.03
C GLY A 242 8.54 21.92 11.46
N ASP A 243 9.32 22.99 11.35
CA ASP A 243 8.83 24.35 11.10
C ASP A 243 8.10 24.50 9.75
N LYS A 244 8.55 23.79 8.71
CA LYS A 244 7.90 23.84 7.38
C LYS A 244 6.46 23.34 7.45
N VAL A 245 6.22 22.27 8.19
CA VAL A 245 4.88 21.69 8.35
C VAL A 245 4.05 22.57 9.29
N HIS A 246 4.64 23.15 10.33
CA HIS A 246 3.94 24.12 11.18
C HIS A 246 3.41 25.31 10.39
N GLN A 247 4.23 25.90 9.52
CA GLN A 247 3.81 27.00 8.65
C GLN A 247 2.68 26.58 7.71
N PHE A 248 2.74 25.37 7.16
CA PHE A 248 1.68 24.83 6.32
C PHE A 248 0.36 24.67 7.07
N ILE A 249 0.38 24.13 8.30
CA ILE A 249 -0.82 23.98 9.15
C ILE A 249 -1.43 25.36 9.46
N ILE A 250 -0.60 26.35 9.80
CA ILE A 250 -1.05 27.73 10.04
C ILE A 250 -1.73 28.29 8.79
N GLN A 251 -1.10 28.16 7.63
CA GLN A 251 -1.66 28.68 6.38
C GLN A 251 -3.00 28.02 6.03
N LEU A 252 -3.13 26.71 6.27
CA LEU A 252 -4.36 25.97 6.06
C LEU A 252 -5.50 26.48 6.93
N ILE A 253 -5.28 26.62 8.24
CA ILE A 253 -6.34 27.09 9.15
C ILE A 253 -6.70 28.56 8.91
N GLU A 254 -5.74 29.41 8.55
CA GLU A 254 -6.00 30.80 8.16
C GLU A 254 -6.88 30.90 6.90
N THR A 255 -6.64 30.02 5.93
CA THR A 255 -7.37 29.97 4.65
C THR A 255 -8.74 29.34 4.81
N ALA A 256 -8.87 28.31 5.65
CA ALA A 256 -10.12 27.59 5.86
C ALA A 256 -11.04 28.26 6.89
N GLY A 257 -10.49 29.02 7.83
CA GLY A 257 -11.19 29.59 8.99
C GLY A 257 -11.53 28.54 10.06
N THR A 258 -12.08 27.39 9.65
CA THR A 258 -12.32 26.21 10.49
C THR A 258 -11.82 24.96 9.80
N ILE A 259 -11.09 24.11 10.53
CA ILE A 259 -10.48 22.91 9.98
C ILE A 259 -10.49 21.75 11.00
N SER A 260 -10.56 20.52 10.51
CA SER A 260 -10.42 19.31 11.33
C SER A 260 -9.00 18.75 11.31
N VAL A 261 -8.64 17.93 12.30
CA VAL A 261 -7.32 17.26 12.34
C VAL A 261 -7.16 16.33 11.14
N LEU A 262 -8.23 15.62 10.76
CA LEU A 262 -8.22 14.75 9.59
C LEU A 262 -8.01 15.54 8.30
N GLU A 263 -8.71 16.66 8.11
CA GLU A 263 -8.53 17.53 6.94
C GLU A 263 -7.07 18.02 6.83
N VAL A 264 -6.46 18.45 7.94
CA VAL A 264 -5.04 18.83 7.94
C VAL A 264 -4.13 17.65 7.60
N CYS A 265 -4.39 16.46 8.14
CA CYS A 265 -3.59 15.27 7.84
C CYS A 265 -3.69 14.85 6.36
N GLU A 266 -4.85 15.06 5.74
CA GLU A 266 -5.08 14.78 4.33
C GLU A 266 -4.26 15.73 3.46
N GLU A 267 -4.34 17.04 3.70
CA GLU A 267 -3.55 18.05 2.98
C GLU A 267 -2.04 17.85 3.21
N MET A 268 -1.64 17.43 4.41
CA MET A 268 -0.25 17.12 4.71
C MET A 268 0.29 15.91 3.92
N ASN A 269 -0.55 14.95 3.53
CA ASN A 269 -0.08 13.80 2.75
C ASN A 269 0.36 14.21 1.33
N GLU A 270 -0.03 15.38 0.83
CA GLU A 270 0.42 15.89 -0.47
C GLU A 270 1.85 16.48 -0.42
N ILE A 271 2.35 16.79 0.78
CA ILE A 271 3.72 17.28 0.99
C ILE A 271 4.65 16.19 1.53
N SER A 272 5.97 16.39 1.38
CA SER A 272 6.98 15.46 1.91
C SER A 272 7.24 15.75 3.39
N HIS A 273 6.97 14.77 4.26
CA HIS A 273 7.24 14.83 5.70
C HIS A 273 7.42 13.41 6.29
N ASP A 274 8.10 13.31 7.44
CA ASP A 274 8.50 12.03 8.05
C ASP A 274 7.34 11.16 8.57
N PHE A 275 6.13 11.74 8.64
CA PHE A 275 4.94 11.11 9.21
C PHE A 275 3.86 10.83 8.18
N LYS A 276 4.23 10.73 6.90
CA LYS A 276 3.30 10.52 5.79
C LYS A 276 2.65 9.13 5.85
N GLY A 277 1.37 9.06 5.49
CA GLY A 277 0.60 7.82 5.43
C GLY A 277 -0.19 7.50 6.71
N TYR A 278 -0.64 6.24 6.81
CA TYR A 278 -1.64 5.78 7.78
C TYR A 278 -1.09 4.59 8.58
N TYR A 279 -1.55 4.44 9.82
CA TYR A 279 -1.41 3.19 10.58
C TYR A 279 -2.31 2.12 9.98
N ASP A 280 -2.05 0.85 10.33
CA ASP A 280 -2.87 -0.29 9.89
C ASP A 280 -4.33 -0.18 10.36
N SER A 281 -4.58 0.59 11.43
CA SER A 281 -5.92 0.96 11.92
C SER A 281 -6.65 1.99 11.05
N GLY A 282 -6.03 2.49 9.98
CA GLY A 282 -6.58 3.52 9.11
C GLY A 282 -6.46 4.96 9.64
N LYS A 283 -5.91 5.16 10.86
CA LYS A 283 -5.66 6.52 11.39
C LYS A 283 -4.40 7.13 10.77
N PRO A 284 -4.40 8.43 10.39
CA PRO A 284 -3.20 9.08 9.87
C PRO A 284 -2.04 9.03 10.87
N LYS A 285 -0.83 8.74 10.41
CA LYS A 285 0.37 8.70 11.27
C LYS A 285 0.65 10.06 11.91
N ALA A 286 0.35 11.14 11.20
CA ALA A 286 0.50 12.51 11.66
C ALA A 286 -0.58 12.98 12.64
N PHE A 287 -1.70 12.24 12.81
CA PHE A 287 -2.89 12.71 13.54
C PHE A 287 -2.58 13.26 14.94
N GLY A 288 -1.83 12.51 15.74
CA GLY A 288 -1.48 12.93 17.11
C GLY A 288 -0.64 14.21 17.12
N TYR A 289 0.29 14.34 16.18
CA TYR A 289 1.17 15.51 16.10
C TYR A 289 0.45 16.75 15.58
N VAL A 290 -0.48 16.58 14.63
CA VAL A 290 -1.32 17.67 14.12
C VAL A 290 -2.26 18.16 15.21
N ALA A 291 -2.94 17.27 15.92
CA ALA A 291 -3.79 17.64 17.05
C ALA A 291 -2.99 18.40 18.12
N MET A 292 -1.75 17.98 18.39
CA MET A 292 -0.87 18.68 19.32
C MET A 292 -0.53 20.11 18.86
N VAL A 293 -0.26 20.32 17.57
CA VAL A 293 0.02 21.65 17.01
C VAL A 293 -1.20 22.56 17.13
N LEU A 294 -2.39 22.05 16.78
CA LEU A 294 -3.64 22.83 16.88
C LEU A 294 -4.01 23.12 18.33
N ASP A 295 -3.80 22.18 19.26
CA ASP A 295 -3.98 22.41 20.70
C ASP A 295 -3.04 23.53 21.21
N GLN A 296 -1.77 23.58 20.76
CA GLN A 296 -0.85 24.68 21.09
C GLN A 296 -1.32 26.03 20.55
N LEU A 297 -1.95 26.08 19.37
CA LEU A 297 -2.56 27.31 18.85
C LEU A 297 -3.75 27.77 19.69
N VAL A 298 -4.53 26.83 20.24
CA VAL A 298 -5.61 27.14 21.19
C VAL A 298 -5.04 27.71 22.49
N ASP A 299 -4.00 27.10 23.04
CA ASP A 299 -3.34 27.56 24.28
C ASP A 299 -2.76 28.97 24.14
N GLN A 300 -2.29 29.31 22.94
CA GLN A 300 -1.76 30.64 22.61
C GLN A 300 -2.85 31.66 22.23
N GLY A 301 -4.12 31.26 22.26
CA GLY A 301 -5.26 32.12 21.95
C GLY A 301 -5.44 32.44 20.47
N ALA A 302 -4.68 31.79 19.57
CA ALA A 302 -4.79 31.93 18.12
C ALA A 302 -6.02 31.21 17.54
N CYS A 303 -6.39 30.08 18.15
CA CYS A 303 -7.53 29.27 17.73
C CYS A 303 -8.47 28.99 18.90
N ARG A 304 -9.64 28.41 18.58
CA ARG A 304 -10.54 27.79 19.55
C ARG A 304 -10.83 26.35 19.12
N LEU A 305 -10.98 25.47 20.09
CA LEU A 305 -11.44 24.10 19.89
C LEU A 305 -12.97 24.10 19.86
N ASP A 306 -13.56 23.74 18.73
CA ASP A 306 -15.03 23.70 18.56
C ASP A 306 -15.61 22.32 18.89
N SER A 307 -14.86 21.24 18.65
CA SER A 307 -15.30 19.87 18.96
C SER A 307 -14.11 18.94 19.21
N LYS A 308 -14.25 18.04 20.17
CA LYS A 308 -13.26 17.01 20.51
C LYS A 308 -13.95 15.67 20.69
N THR A 309 -13.82 14.81 19.69
CA THR A 309 -14.33 13.43 19.73
C THR A 309 -13.19 12.43 19.66
N PHE A 310 -13.50 11.15 19.86
CA PHE A 310 -12.52 10.07 19.68
C PHE A 310 -12.09 9.90 18.20
N GLU A 311 -12.98 10.26 17.28
CA GLU A 311 -12.78 10.12 15.84
C GLU A 311 -12.04 11.31 15.24
N ASP A 312 -12.43 12.54 15.59
CA ASP A 312 -11.84 13.76 15.04
C ASP A 312 -11.95 14.96 16.00
N ARG A 313 -11.16 16.01 15.74
CA ARG A 313 -11.18 17.28 16.46
C ARG A 313 -11.24 18.44 15.49
N TRP A 314 -11.99 19.48 15.87
CA TRP A 314 -12.27 20.64 15.02
C TRP A 314 -11.84 21.92 15.70
N TYR A 315 -11.20 22.79 14.91
CA TYR A 315 -10.62 24.04 15.38
C TYR A 315 -11.02 25.19 14.47
N SER A 316 -11.27 26.37 15.06
CA SER A 316 -11.51 27.62 14.33
C SER A 316 -10.48 28.67 14.70
N VAL A 317 -10.10 29.52 13.74
CA VAL A 317 -9.34 30.74 14.03
C VAL A 317 -10.18 31.67 14.91
N ARG A 318 -9.52 32.36 15.85
CA ARG A 318 -10.17 33.38 16.70
C ARG A 318 -10.16 34.76 16.09
#